data_AF-A0A222EC92-F1
#
_entry.id   AF-A0A222EC92-F1
#
_cell.length_a   1.000
_cell.length_b   1.000
_cell.length_c   1.000
_cell.angle_alpha   90.00
_cell.angle_beta   90.00
_cell.angle_gamma   90.00
#
_symmetry.space_group_name_H-M   'P 1'
#
loop_
_entity.id
_entity.type
_entity.pdbx_description
1 polymer ?
#
loop_
_entity_poly.entity_id
_entity_poly.type
_entity_poly.pdbx_seq_one_letter_code
_entity_poly.pdbx_strand_id
1 'polypeptide(L)'
;MFGDVCSGAPRTTSECVGPLKALCARHGWRVAISGDLPASSPCAVPSWSDPQNSLRVSRIVDDFGVLIVNFLNLAVAEVSPPSNTIQVFPLVPGLSPHTLEHFVLDVLLPRLIAEDAPLVVHGALMSRGDDGICLVGDSGRGKSTLSAALRAAGWDFHGDDALVLRPDGAGITAQATYPSLRLLPDSLQQLFPEPPAGLSPVADYLDKYRFDPGNMADPTLPCRLRAVFVLGGDVGTAAATALTASRLCMTLIGQAFALDPSDPKGAHARLSAASAVAAAVPGFMLDYPRDYACLPEVIEKIGAILLEAGQNEAAGPADRNE
;
A
#
# COMPACT_ATOMS: atom_id res chain seq x y z
N MET A 1 -2.88 22.22 18.08
CA MET A 1 -1.87 23.27 17.81
C MET A 1 -0.98 22.84 16.63
N PHE A 2 -1.59 22.52 15.48
CA PHE A 2 -0.89 22.09 14.24
C PHE A 2 -1.39 22.87 12.99
N GLY A 3 -2.36 23.78 13.16
CA GLY A 3 -2.96 24.54 12.06
C GLY A 3 -2.01 25.52 11.37
N ASP A 4 -0.84 25.81 11.97
CA ASP A 4 0.15 26.76 11.44
C ASP A 4 1.49 26.11 11.04
N VAL A 5 1.61 24.77 11.06
CA VAL A 5 2.88 24.10 10.70
C VAL A 5 3.03 23.91 9.18
N CYS A 6 1.99 24.19 8.39
CA CYS A 6 2.04 24.24 6.93
C CYS A 6 2.71 25.54 6.40
N SER A 7 3.85 25.95 6.97
CA SER A 7 4.61 27.13 6.50
C SER A 7 5.64 26.82 5.41
N GLY A 8 5.58 25.63 4.81
CA GLY A 8 6.26 25.36 3.54
C GLY A 8 5.49 26.01 2.39
N ALA A 9 6.17 26.78 1.53
CA ALA A 9 5.54 27.31 0.33
C ALA A 9 4.83 26.18 -0.45
N PRO A 10 3.60 26.40 -0.97
CA PRO A 10 2.90 25.39 -1.75
C PRO A 10 3.76 25.01 -2.94
N ARG A 11 4.13 23.73 -3.05
CA ARG A 11 4.91 23.22 -4.19
C ARG A 11 4.15 23.50 -5.47
N THR A 12 4.84 23.99 -6.49
CA THR A 12 4.24 24.18 -7.80
C THR A 12 3.90 22.82 -8.42
N THR A 13 2.95 22.79 -9.35
CA THR A 13 2.63 21.58 -10.12
C THR A 13 3.89 20.98 -10.77
N SER A 14 4.84 21.81 -11.21
CA SER A 14 6.11 21.35 -11.79
C SER A 14 7.02 20.60 -10.81
N GLU A 15 7.03 20.99 -9.53
CA GLU A 15 7.89 20.40 -8.49
C GLU A 15 7.34 19.06 -7.99
N CYS A 16 6.03 18.84 -8.02
CA CYS A 16 5.41 17.55 -7.69
C CYS A 16 5.52 16.53 -8.84
N VAL A 17 5.53 16.98 -10.09
CA VAL A 17 5.49 16.09 -11.28
C VAL A 17 6.80 15.32 -11.52
N GLY A 18 7.95 15.89 -11.16
CA GLY A 18 9.26 15.26 -11.38
C GLY A 18 9.43 13.94 -10.62
N PRO A 19 9.28 13.93 -9.28
CA PRO A 19 9.34 12.71 -8.48
C PRO A 19 8.31 11.65 -8.88
N LEU A 20 7.09 12.08 -9.23
CA LEU A 20 6.03 11.20 -9.75
C LEU A 20 6.50 10.43 -11.00
N LYS A 21 7.04 11.16 -11.98
CA LYS A 21 7.55 10.58 -13.23
C LYS A 21 8.68 9.60 -12.98
N ALA A 22 9.63 9.95 -12.11
CA ALA A 22 10.75 9.08 -11.79
C ALA A 22 10.29 7.76 -11.14
N LEU A 23 9.34 7.83 -10.21
CA LEU A 23 8.82 6.63 -9.54
C LEU A 23 8.02 5.75 -10.49
N CYS A 24 7.13 6.30 -11.33
CA CYS A 24 6.46 5.51 -12.38
C CYS A 24 7.47 4.86 -13.34
N ALA A 25 8.52 5.59 -13.75
CA ALA A 25 9.54 5.10 -14.66
C ALA A 25 10.35 3.93 -14.08
N ARG A 26 10.59 3.90 -12.76
CA ARG A 26 11.22 2.74 -12.08
C ARG A 26 10.43 1.45 -12.25
N HIS A 27 9.12 1.55 -12.47
CA HIS A 27 8.24 0.42 -12.74
C HIS A 27 7.89 0.29 -14.22
N GLY A 28 8.64 0.93 -15.12
CA GLY A 28 8.45 0.80 -16.57
C GLY A 28 7.34 1.67 -17.17
N TRP A 29 6.70 2.54 -16.37
CA TRP A 29 5.57 3.37 -16.81
C TRP A 29 5.96 4.81 -17.07
N ARG A 30 5.44 5.40 -18.15
CA ARG A 30 5.60 6.82 -18.47
C ARG A 30 4.32 7.58 -18.15
N VAL A 31 4.40 8.52 -17.22
CA VAL A 31 3.27 9.38 -16.85
C VAL A 31 3.43 10.78 -17.42
N ALA A 32 2.33 11.29 -17.98
CA ALA A 32 2.19 12.69 -18.37
C ALA A 32 0.88 13.24 -17.79
N ILE A 33 0.93 14.50 -17.36
CA ILE A 33 -0.19 15.20 -16.75
C ILE A 33 -0.55 16.34 -17.70
N SER A 34 -1.79 16.34 -18.17
CA SER A 34 -2.34 17.40 -19.01
C SER A 34 -2.72 18.62 -18.17
N GLY A 35 -2.53 19.82 -18.74
CA GLY A 35 -3.08 21.06 -18.18
C GLY A 35 -4.54 21.29 -18.54
N ASP A 36 -5.01 20.64 -19.61
CA ASP A 36 -6.37 20.79 -20.15
C ASP A 36 -7.15 19.48 -20.02
N LEU A 37 -8.48 19.60 -20.01
CA LEU A 37 -9.41 18.48 -20.15
C LEU A 37 -9.15 17.73 -21.48
N PRO A 38 -9.44 16.41 -21.56
CA PRO A 38 -9.35 15.70 -22.83
C PRO A 38 -10.30 16.34 -23.85
N ALA A 39 -9.81 16.56 -25.08
CA ALA A 39 -10.53 17.28 -26.13
C ALA A 39 -11.87 16.62 -26.53
N SER A 40 -12.04 15.33 -26.22
CA SER A 40 -13.29 14.58 -26.34
C SER A 40 -13.28 13.43 -25.35
N SER A 41 -14.42 13.13 -24.71
CA SER A 41 -14.56 11.91 -23.91
C SER A 41 -14.56 10.68 -24.84
N PRO A 42 -13.55 9.79 -24.77
CA PRO A 42 -13.56 8.58 -25.59
C PRO A 42 -14.80 7.74 -25.27
N CYS A 43 -15.34 7.05 -26.28
CA CYS A 43 -16.42 6.10 -26.08
C CYS A 43 -15.88 4.94 -25.24
N ALA A 44 -16.23 4.91 -23.95
CA ALA A 44 -15.74 3.93 -23.00
C ALA A 44 -16.90 3.22 -22.31
N VAL A 45 -16.78 1.91 -22.15
CA VAL A 45 -17.77 1.07 -21.47
C VAL A 45 -17.27 0.81 -20.04
N PRO A 46 -18.08 1.08 -19.00
CA PRO A 46 -17.71 0.76 -17.63
C PRO A 46 -17.37 -0.73 -17.50
N SER A 47 -16.19 -1.04 -16.99
CA SER A 47 -15.79 -2.42 -16.67
C SER A 47 -15.99 -2.72 -15.18
N TRP A 48 -15.76 -1.73 -14.31
CA TRP A 48 -15.84 -1.90 -12.87
C TRP A 48 -15.98 -0.56 -12.14
N SER A 49 -16.62 -0.57 -10.97
CA SER A 49 -16.57 0.52 -9.99
C SER A 49 -16.48 -0.05 -8.59
N ASP A 50 -15.79 0.65 -7.70
CA ASP A 50 -15.83 0.31 -6.28
C ASP A 50 -17.24 0.56 -5.70
N PRO A 51 -17.58 -0.01 -4.52
CA PRO A 51 -18.91 0.14 -3.93
C PRO A 51 -19.31 1.59 -3.63
N GLN A 52 -18.34 2.47 -3.41
CA GLN A 52 -18.57 3.89 -3.12
C GLN A 52 -18.60 4.74 -4.40
N ASN A 53 -18.37 4.13 -5.57
CA ASN A 53 -18.21 4.79 -6.87
C ASN A 53 -17.19 5.95 -6.82
N SER A 54 -16.20 5.80 -5.95
CA SER A 54 -15.04 6.68 -5.78
C SER A 54 -13.96 6.42 -6.84
N LEU A 55 -13.90 5.19 -7.35
CA LEU A 55 -13.00 4.76 -8.41
C LEU A 55 -13.78 3.94 -9.43
N ARG A 56 -13.68 4.35 -10.70
CA ARG A 56 -14.30 3.63 -11.82
C ARG A 56 -13.26 3.32 -12.88
N VAL A 57 -13.31 2.10 -13.39
CA VAL A 57 -12.52 1.66 -14.53
C VAL A 57 -13.46 1.41 -15.70
N SER A 58 -13.11 1.94 -16.87
CA SER A 58 -13.82 1.74 -18.12
C SER A 58 -12.84 1.32 -19.22
N ARG A 59 -13.30 0.56 -20.21
CA ARG A 59 -12.52 0.16 -21.38
C ARG A 59 -12.91 1.02 -22.58
N ILE A 60 -11.93 1.52 -23.35
CA ILE A 60 -12.23 2.21 -24.62
C ILE A 60 -12.74 1.19 -25.64
N VAL A 61 -13.83 1.53 -26.34
CA VAL A 61 -14.49 0.63 -27.31
C VAL A 61 -13.62 0.35 -28.53
N ASP A 62 -12.95 1.39 -29.04
CA ASP A 62 -12.15 1.32 -30.27
C ASP A 62 -10.69 0.89 -30.02
N ASP A 63 -10.28 0.80 -28.76
CA ASP A 63 -8.95 0.35 -28.32
C ASP A 63 -9.07 -0.47 -27.03
N PHE A 64 -9.36 -1.76 -27.18
CA PHE A 64 -9.59 -2.69 -26.06
C PHE A 64 -8.42 -2.83 -25.08
N GLY A 65 -7.24 -2.32 -25.45
CA GLY A 65 -6.07 -2.27 -24.59
C GLY A 65 -6.09 -1.10 -23.60
N VAL A 66 -6.81 -0.01 -23.89
CA VAL A 66 -6.76 1.22 -23.10
C VAL A 66 -7.89 1.28 -22.07
N LEU A 67 -7.50 1.66 -20.85
CA LEU A 67 -8.39 1.81 -19.70
C LEU A 67 -8.52 3.27 -19.32
N ILE A 68 -9.73 3.65 -18.91
CA ILE A 68 -10.04 4.94 -18.31
C ILE A 68 -10.25 4.71 -16.82
N VAL A 69 -9.40 5.30 -15.99
CA VAL A 69 -9.52 5.29 -14.53
C VAL A 69 -10.05 6.66 -14.09
N ASN A 70 -11.31 6.73 -13.70
CA ASN A 70 -11.91 7.93 -13.11
C ASN A 70 -11.82 7.85 -11.59
N PHE A 71 -11.28 8.90 -10.99
CA PHE A 71 -11.10 9.02 -9.55
C PHE A 71 -11.86 10.22 -8.98
N LEU A 72 -12.83 9.93 -8.12
CA LEU A 72 -13.69 10.88 -7.40
C LEU A 72 -14.36 11.95 -8.29
N ASN A 73 -14.42 11.75 -9.61
CA ASN A 73 -14.70 12.81 -10.59
C ASN A 73 -13.80 14.04 -10.45
N LEU A 74 -12.65 13.91 -9.79
CA LEU A 74 -11.63 14.96 -9.64
C LEU A 74 -10.57 14.87 -10.73
N ALA A 75 -10.24 13.66 -11.16
CA ALA A 75 -9.27 13.40 -12.21
C ALA A 75 -9.60 12.11 -12.97
N VAL A 76 -9.13 12.02 -14.20
CA VAL A 76 -9.19 10.83 -15.04
C VAL A 76 -7.80 10.49 -15.52
N ALA A 77 -7.48 9.20 -15.59
CA ALA A 77 -6.28 8.70 -16.24
C ALA A 77 -6.64 7.78 -17.40
N GLU A 78 -6.08 8.07 -18.57
CA GLU A 78 -6.01 7.13 -19.68
C GLU A 78 -4.76 6.28 -19.51
N VAL A 79 -4.94 4.97 -19.33
CA VAL A 79 -3.88 4.01 -19.08
C VAL A 79 -3.79 3.07 -20.27
N SER A 80 -2.62 3.03 -20.91
CA SER A 80 -2.31 2.12 -22.02
C SER A 80 -1.26 1.11 -21.58
N PRO A 81 -1.66 -0.06 -21.03
CA PRO A 81 -0.78 -1.19 -20.81
C PRO A 81 0.06 -1.61 -22.02
N PRO A 82 -0.45 -1.62 -23.27
CA PRO A 82 0.38 -2.00 -24.42
C PRO A 82 1.61 -1.11 -24.65
N SER A 83 1.56 0.16 -24.22
CA SER A 83 2.63 1.14 -24.43
C SER A 83 3.28 1.63 -23.14
N ASN A 84 2.85 1.09 -21.99
CA ASN A 84 3.19 1.51 -20.64
C ASN A 84 3.10 3.03 -20.45
N THR A 85 2.04 3.65 -20.96
CA THR A 85 1.81 5.10 -20.80
C THR A 85 0.57 5.40 -19.98
N ILE A 86 0.64 6.45 -19.19
CA ILE A 86 -0.48 7.04 -18.46
C ILE A 86 -0.58 8.51 -18.82
N GLN A 87 -1.77 8.93 -19.24
CA GLN A 87 -2.10 10.34 -19.42
C GLN A 87 -3.15 10.73 -18.38
N VAL A 88 -2.80 11.67 -17.50
CA VAL A 88 -3.67 12.13 -16.41
C VAL A 88 -4.27 13.49 -16.75
N PHE A 89 -5.57 13.63 -16.53
CA PHE A 89 -6.37 14.81 -16.79
C PHE A 89 -7.10 15.24 -15.51
N PRO A 90 -6.75 16.38 -14.90
CA PRO A 90 -7.57 17.00 -13.87
C PRO A 90 -8.93 17.38 -14.45
N LEU A 91 -10.02 17.05 -13.75
CA LEU A 91 -11.38 17.43 -14.15
C LEU A 91 -11.85 18.73 -13.51
N VAL A 92 -11.16 19.17 -12.45
CA VAL A 92 -11.48 20.40 -11.71
C VAL A 92 -10.36 21.41 -11.89
N PRO A 93 -10.65 22.66 -12.30
CA PRO A 93 -9.66 23.73 -12.34
C PRO A 93 -9.01 23.96 -10.98
N GLY A 94 -7.68 24.04 -10.94
CA GLY A 94 -6.94 24.29 -9.70
C GLY A 94 -6.85 23.11 -8.74
N LEU A 95 -7.11 21.87 -9.21
CA LEU A 95 -6.88 20.65 -8.43
C LEU A 95 -5.48 20.68 -7.78
N SER A 96 -5.43 20.47 -6.46
CA SER A 96 -4.17 20.63 -5.75
C SER A 96 -3.11 19.63 -6.19
N PRO A 97 -1.81 20.02 -6.17
CA PRO A 97 -0.71 19.11 -6.47
C PRO A 97 -0.71 17.85 -5.59
N HIS A 98 -1.09 17.96 -4.32
CA HIS A 98 -1.17 16.83 -3.39
C HIS A 98 -2.28 15.83 -3.77
N THR A 99 -3.45 16.33 -4.18
CA THR A 99 -4.54 15.44 -4.65
C THR A 99 -4.15 14.71 -5.93
N LEU A 100 -3.44 15.38 -6.84
CA LEU A 100 -2.93 14.76 -8.06
C LEU A 100 -1.83 13.74 -7.74
N GLU A 101 -0.93 14.06 -6.81
CA GLU A 101 0.12 13.16 -6.33
C GLU A 101 -0.49 11.90 -5.70
N HIS A 102 -1.52 12.05 -4.87
CA HIS A 102 -2.28 10.94 -4.31
C HIS A 102 -2.92 10.08 -5.39
N PHE A 103 -3.56 10.69 -6.39
CA PHE A 103 -4.16 9.91 -7.48
C PHE A 103 -3.10 9.11 -8.25
N VAL A 104 -1.94 9.69 -8.55
CA VAL A 104 -0.89 8.98 -9.28
C VAL A 104 -0.20 7.91 -8.42
N LEU A 105 0.20 8.23 -7.18
CA LEU A 105 1.03 7.34 -6.36
C LEU A 105 0.25 6.32 -5.56
N ASP A 106 -0.93 6.68 -5.06
CA ASP A 106 -1.66 5.87 -4.09
C ASP A 106 -2.77 5.09 -4.79
N VAL A 107 -3.27 5.61 -5.93
CA VAL A 107 -4.35 4.97 -6.69
C VAL A 107 -3.83 4.27 -7.94
N LEU A 108 -3.11 4.97 -8.81
CA LEU A 108 -2.67 4.40 -10.09
C LEU A 108 -1.46 3.48 -9.93
N LEU A 109 -0.37 3.97 -9.35
CA LEU A 109 0.91 3.25 -9.30
C LEU A 109 0.80 1.82 -8.76
N PRO A 110 0.12 1.52 -7.64
CA PRO A 110 0.01 0.14 -7.14
C PRO A 110 -0.70 -0.79 -8.12
N ARG A 111 -1.67 -0.27 -8.87
CA ARG A 111 -2.42 -1.01 -9.89
C ARG A 111 -1.60 -1.26 -11.14
N LEU A 112 -0.77 -0.29 -11.53
CA LEU A 112 0.14 -0.41 -12.65
C LEU A 112 1.23 -1.45 -12.37
N ILE A 113 1.76 -1.47 -11.15
CA ILE A 113 2.72 -2.49 -10.71
C ILE A 113 2.06 -3.87 -10.69
N ALA A 114 0.76 -3.95 -10.41
CA ALA A 114 0.02 -5.21 -10.38
C ALA A 114 -0.11 -5.90 -11.75
N GLU A 115 0.19 -5.21 -12.86
CA GLU A 115 0.26 -5.82 -14.19
C GLU A 115 1.49 -6.75 -14.33
N ASP A 116 2.61 -6.39 -13.68
CA ASP A 116 3.86 -7.18 -13.71
C ASP A 116 4.07 -8.04 -12.45
N ALA A 117 3.40 -7.68 -11.35
CA ALA A 117 3.50 -8.38 -10.08
C ALA A 117 2.10 -8.75 -9.58
N PRO A 118 1.66 -10.01 -9.73
CA PRO A 118 0.26 -10.37 -9.50
C PRO A 118 -0.26 -10.13 -8.09
N LEU A 119 0.59 -9.94 -7.08
CA LEU A 119 0.17 -9.70 -5.70
C LEU A 119 0.80 -8.42 -5.15
N VAL A 120 0.19 -7.29 -5.50
CA VAL A 120 0.40 -6.01 -4.82
C VAL A 120 -0.73 -5.82 -3.83
N VAL A 121 -0.42 -5.74 -2.53
CA VAL A 121 -1.43 -5.62 -1.46
C VAL A 121 -1.37 -4.28 -0.77
N HIS A 122 -2.53 -3.80 -0.33
CA HIS A 122 -2.63 -2.64 0.54
C HIS A 122 -2.23 -3.02 1.97
N GLY A 123 -1.15 -2.42 2.47
CA GLY A 123 -0.60 -2.76 3.77
C GLY A 123 0.69 -2.01 4.10
N ALA A 124 1.26 -2.35 5.26
CA ALA A 124 2.53 -1.81 5.73
C ALA A 124 3.58 -2.90 5.94
N LEU A 125 4.82 -2.59 5.58
CA LEU A 125 5.96 -3.50 5.67
C LEU A 125 6.95 -2.98 6.70
N MET A 126 7.23 -3.83 7.69
CA MET A 126 8.17 -3.60 8.77
C MET A 126 9.18 -4.75 8.79
N SER A 127 10.43 -4.52 9.18
CA SER A 127 11.39 -5.60 9.40
C SER A 127 12.26 -5.40 10.64
N ARG A 128 12.92 -6.49 11.03
CA ARG A 128 14.08 -6.49 11.94
C ARG A 128 15.20 -7.23 11.26
N GLY A 129 16.18 -6.50 10.73
CA GLY A 129 17.15 -7.08 9.81
C GLY A 129 16.46 -7.55 8.52
N ASP A 130 16.81 -8.76 8.06
CA ASP A 130 16.30 -9.31 6.80
C ASP A 130 14.87 -9.89 6.91
N ASP A 131 14.35 -10.04 8.13
CA ASP A 131 13.07 -10.67 8.41
C ASP A 131 11.96 -9.63 8.60
N GLY A 132 10.98 -9.67 7.71
CA GLY A 132 9.88 -8.73 7.61
C GLY A 132 8.52 -9.30 7.97
N ILE A 133 7.61 -8.40 8.32
CA ILE A 133 6.20 -8.66 8.55
C ILE A 133 5.35 -7.74 7.68
N CYS A 134 4.19 -8.24 7.26
CA CYS A 134 3.20 -7.47 6.51
C CYS A 134 1.99 -7.21 7.42
N LEU A 135 1.63 -5.94 7.59
CA LEU A 135 0.42 -5.51 8.28
C LEU A 135 -0.66 -5.22 7.24
N VAL A 136 -1.77 -5.94 7.29
CA VAL A 136 -2.92 -5.76 6.40
C VAL A 136 -4.20 -5.59 7.21
N GLY A 137 -5.25 -5.10 6.57
CA GLY A 137 -6.55 -4.90 7.22
C GLY A 137 -7.27 -3.69 6.66
N ASP A 138 -8.55 -3.55 7.01
CA ASP A 138 -9.40 -2.50 6.47
C ASP A 138 -8.85 -1.09 6.74
N SER A 139 -9.25 -0.14 5.91
CA SER A 139 -8.92 1.27 6.13
C SER A 139 -9.41 1.71 7.52
N GLY A 140 -8.58 2.49 8.22
CA GLY A 140 -8.88 2.95 9.59
C GLY A 140 -8.60 1.96 10.70
N ARG A 141 -8.16 0.72 10.41
CA ARG A 141 -7.79 -0.28 11.44
C ARG A 141 -6.44 -0.01 12.14
N GLY A 142 -5.81 1.14 11.91
CA GLY A 142 -4.59 1.54 12.61
C GLY A 142 -3.27 0.93 12.08
N LYS A 143 -3.22 0.47 10.83
CA LYS A 143 -1.97 -0.05 10.20
C LYS A 143 -0.83 0.96 10.29
N SER A 144 -1.10 2.19 9.86
CA SER A 144 -0.16 3.31 9.89
C SER A 144 0.29 3.65 11.31
N THR A 145 -0.66 3.69 12.26
CA THR A 145 -0.40 3.93 13.68
C THR A 145 0.50 2.85 14.29
N LEU A 146 0.21 1.57 14.01
CA LEU A 146 1.04 0.46 14.48
C LEU A 146 2.43 0.45 13.82
N SER A 147 2.51 0.81 12.54
CA SER A 147 3.79 0.92 11.82
C SER A 147 4.69 2.01 12.42
N ALA A 148 4.10 3.17 12.74
CA ALA A 148 4.80 4.25 13.43
C ALA A 148 5.28 3.82 14.83
N ALA A 149 4.45 3.08 15.58
CA ALA A 149 4.82 2.56 16.90
C ALA A 149 5.94 1.50 16.83
N LEU A 150 5.88 0.58 15.86
CA LEU A 150 6.95 -0.40 15.61
C LEU A 150 8.27 0.30 15.24
N ARG A 151 8.19 1.32 14.37
CA ARG A 151 9.35 2.14 13.99
C ARG A 151 9.96 2.88 15.19
N ALA A 152 9.12 3.44 16.07
CA ALA A 152 9.57 4.04 17.33
C ALA A 152 10.23 3.01 18.26
N ALA A 153 9.78 1.77 18.23
CA ALA A 153 10.37 0.62 18.92
C ALA A 153 11.57 -0.02 18.20
N GLY A 154 12.16 0.68 17.21
CA GLY A 154 13.40 0.27 16.56
C GLY A 154 13.26 -0.75 15.41
N TRP A 155 12.05 -0.96 14.89
CA TRP A 155 11.86 -1.72 13.64
C TRP A 155 12.19 -0.85 12.42
N ASP A 156 12.67 -1.51 11.37
CA ASP A 156 12.91 -0.87 10.07
C ASP A 156 11.57 -0.72 9.34
N PHE A 157 11.28 0.50 8.88
CA PHE A 157 10.07 0.81 8.12
C PHE A 157 10.41 0.84 6.62
N HIS A 158 9.60 0.17 5.81
CA HIS A 158 9.77 0.10 4.36
C HIS A 158 8.73 0.94 3.61
N GLY A 159 7.47 0.90 4.06
CA GLY A 159 6.37 1.66 3.47
C GLY A 159 5.01 1.22 4.01
N ASP A 160 4.03 2.12 3.91
CA ASP A 160 2.65 1.95 4.41
C ASP A 160 1.66 2.43 3.34
N ASP A 161 1.48 1.60 2.30
CA ASP A 161 0.40 1.76 1.32
C ASP A 161 0.31 0.56 0.38
N ALA A 162 1.37 0.26 -0.35
CA ALA A 162 1.37 -0.79 -1.38
C ALA A 162 2.65 -1.61 -1.29
N LEU A 163 2.46 -2.92 -1.20
CA LEU A 163 3.52 -3.90 -1.01
C LEU A 163 3.45 -4.95 -2.10
N VAL A 164 4.57 -5.23 -2.74
CA VAL A 164 4.69 -6.32 -3.70
C VAL A 164 5.16 -7.56 -2.97
N LEU A 165 4.38 -8.62 -3.06
CA LEU A 165 4.70 -9.93 -2.51
C LEU A 165 5.08 -10.88 -3.65
N ARG A 166 6.29 -11.47 -3.58
CA ARG A 166 6.79 -12.36 -4.62
C ARG A 166 7.29 -13.68 -4.03
N PRO A 167 7.00 -14.82 -4.67
CA PRO A 167 7.71 -16.05 -4.39
C PRO A 167 9.22 -15.89 -4.62
N ASP A 168 10.03 -16.40 -3.71
CA ASP A 168 11.48 -16.52 -3.84
C ASP A 168 11.92 -17.89 -3.32
N GLY A 169 12.11 -18.84 -4.25
CA GLY A 169 12.31 -20.25 -3.93
C GLY A 169 11.13 -20.83 -3.13
N ALA A 170 11.41 -21.31 -1.92
CA ALA A 170 10.39 -21.82 -0.99
C ALA A 170 9.78 -20.72 -0.08
N GLY A 171 10.36 -19.52 -0.08
CA GLY A 171 9.92 -18.40 0.74
C GLY A 171 9.16 -17.35 -0.05
N ILE A 172 8.79 -16.28 0.65
CA ILE A 172 8.18 -15.08 0.06
C ILE A 172 9.07 -13.89 0.39
N THR A 173 9.27 -13.01 -0.59
CA THR A 173 9.84 -11.69 -0.38
C THR A 173 8.75 -10.62 -0.43
N ALA A 174 8.94 -9.57 0.37
CA ALA A 174 8.07 -8.40 0.40
C ALA A 174 8.89 -7.15 0.09
N GLN A 175 8.30 -6.24 -0.69
CA GLN A 175 8.92 -4.97 -1.06
C GLN A 175 7.87 -3.86 -1.06
N ALA A 176 8.15 -2.74 -0.40
CA ALA A 176 7.31 -1.56 -0.50
C ALA A 176 7.51 -0.85 -1.85
N THR A 177 6.45 -0.32 -2.44
CA THR A 177 6.55 0.39 -3.73
C THR A 177 7.23 1.75 -3.60
N TYR A 178 7.04 2.42 -2.46
CA TYR A 178 7.78 3.61 -2.07
C TYR A 178 7.69 3.87 -0.57
N PRO A 179 8.70 4.53 0.02
CA PRO A 179 8.73 4.84 1.43
C PRO A 179 7.86 6.07 1.73
N SER A 180 6.65 5.85 2.23
CA SER A 180 5.78 6.92 2.75
C SER A 180 4.98 6.40 3.93
N LEU A 181 4.90 7.20 4.99
CA LEU A 181 4.00 6.96 6.11
C LEU A 181 2.86 7.97 6.07
N ARG A 182 1.63 7.54 6.36
CA ARG A 182 0.43 8.40 6.33
C ARG A 182 -0.35 8.33 7.63
N LEU A 183 -0.41 9.44 8.35
CA LEU A 183 -1.05 9.48 9.66
C LEU A 183 -2.16 10.52 9.72
N LEU A 184 -3.16 10.22 10.54
CA LEU A 184 -4.16 11.18 10.99
C LEU A 184 -3.50 12.16 11.99
N PRO A 185 -4.02 13.40 12.15
CA PRO A 185 -3.45 14.40 13.06
C PRO A 185 -3.32 13.95 14.51
N ASP A 186 -4.27 13.15 15.00
CA ASP A 186 -4.26 12.59 16.36
C ASP A 186 -3.12 11.59 16.55
N SER A 187 -2.90 10.71 15.57
CA SER A 187 -1.80 9.75 15.55
C SER A 187 -0.44 10.45 15.48
N LEU A 188 -0.34 11.53 14.70
CA LEU A 188 0.86 12.36 14.67
C LEU A 188 1.17 12.94 16.05
N GLN A 189 0.17 13.52 16.70
CA GLN A 189 0.33 14.13 18.03
C GLN A 189 0.76 13.14 19.11
N GLN A 190 0.23 11.92 19.05
CA GLN A 190 0.51 10.89 20.06
C GLN A 190 1.86 10.20 19.84
N LEU A 191 2.25 9.97 18.58
CA LEU A 191 3.43 9.18 18.25
C LEU A 191 4.68 10.04 18.02
N PHE A 192 4.51 11.33 17.72
CA PHE A 192 5.60 12.26 17.46
C PHE A 192 5.49 13.47 18.41
N PRO A 193 6.31 13.51 19.48
CA PRO A 193 6.35 14.64 20.42
C PRO A 193 6.63 15.99 19.74
N GLU A 194 7.39 15.98 18.65
CA GLU A 194 7.61 17.11 17.75
C GLU A 194 7.12 16.77 16.33
N PRO A 195 6.53 17.73 15.59
CA PRO A 195 6.10 17.49 14.22
C PRO A 195 7.27 17.02 13.35
N PRO A 196 7.13 15.89 12.61
CA PRO A 196 8.15 15.49 11.67
C PRO A 196 8.48 16.59 10.65
N ALA A 197 9.71 16.59 10.12
CA ALA A 197 10.02 17.48 9.01
C ALA A 197 9.28 17.03 7.74
N GLY A 198 8.87 17.99 6.90
CA GLY A 198 8.30 17.68 5.58
C GLY A 198 6.91 17.07 5.59
N LEU A 199 6.10 17.29 6.65
CA LEU A 199 4.66 16.99 6.58
C LEU A 199 4.03 17.71 5.39
N SER A 200 3.25 16.97 4.62
CA SER A 200 2.34 17.53 3.64
C SER A 200 0.99 16.82 3.70
N PRO A 201 -0.11 17.51 3.33
CA PRO A 201 -1.40 16.84 3.15
C PRO A 201 -1.28 15.69 2.14
N VAL A 202 -2.04 14.61 2.37
CA VAL A 202 -2.16 13.51 1.39
C VAL A 202 -3.04 13.95 0.23
N ALA A 203 -4.21 14.53 0.50
CA ALA A 203 -5.13 15.07 -0.49
C ALA A 203 -6.09 16.06 0.19
N ASP A 204 -6.71 16.96 -0.56
CA ASP A 204 -7.55 18.04 0.00
C ASP A 204 -8.80 17.52 0.73
N TYR A 205 -9.29 16.35 0.33
CA TYR A 205 -10.47 15.71 0.92
C TYR A 205 -10.13 14.72 2.04
N LEU A 206 -8.84 14.56 2.41
CA LEU A 206 -8.39 13.69 3.48
C LEU A 206 -7.74 14.51 4.60
N ASP A 207 -8.18 14.28 5.83
CA ASP A 207 -7.46 14.77 7.00
C ASP A 207 -6.32 13.82 7.37
N LYS A 208 -5.41 13.59 6.41
CA LYS A 208 -4.22 12.74 6.56
C LYS A 208 -3.00 13.46 6.02
N TYR A 209 -1.89 13.25 6.70
CA TYR A 209 -0.60 13.84 6.37
C TYR A 209 0.38 12.74 6.02
N ARG A 210 1.20 13.00 5.00
CA ARG A 210 2.34 12.17 4.62
C ARG A 210 3.64 12.84 5.03
N PHE A 211 4.61 12.03 5.38
CA PHE A 211 5.98 12.44 5.63
C PHE A 211 6.91 11.25 5.43
N ASP A 212 8.20 11.54 5.24
CA ASP A 212 9.27 10.56 5.32
C ASP A 212 9.70 10.43 6.78
N PRO A 213 9.50 9.27 7.44
CA PRO A 213 9.84 9.13 8.84
C PRO A 213 11.36 9.04 9.12
N GLY A 214 12.22 9.09 8.09
CA GLY A 214 13.68 9.02 8.22
C GLY A 214 14.19 7.65 8.71
N ASN A 215 15.49 7.38 8.54
CA ASN A 215 16.10 6.04 8.70
C ASN A 215 15.24 4.94 8.06
N MET A 216 14.97 5.12 6.77
CA MET A 216 14.23 4.16 5.97
C MET A 216 15.13 3.00 5.58
N ALA A 217 14.59 1.78 5.58
CA ALA A 217 15.19 0.70 4.81
C ALA A 217 15.17 1.10 3.33
N ASP A 218 16.15 0.63 2.56
CA ASP A 218 16.16 0.88 1.13
C ASP A 218 14.91 0.25 0.49
N PRO A 219 13.95 1.06 -0.03
CA PRO A 219 12.71 0.54 -0.59
C PRO A 219 12.95 -0.32 -1.85
N THR A 220 14.16 -0.25 -2.43
CA THR A 220 14.54 -1.10 -3.56
C THR A 220 14.95 -2.50 -3.14
N LEU A 221 15.25 -2.72 -1.85
CA LEU A 221 15.66 -4.01 -1.32
C LEU A 221 14.47 -4.76 -0.72
N PRO A 222 14.15 -5.96 -1.22
CA PRO A 222 13.13 -6.80 -0.61
C PRO A 222 13.63 -7.38 0.72
N CYS A 223 12.71 -7.64 1.65
CA CYS A 223 12.97 -8.44 2.84
C CYS A 223 12.22 -9.78 2.80
N ARG A 224 12.67 -10.77 3.58
CA ARG A 224 11.99 -12.07 3.70
C ARG A 224 10.71 -11.90 4.50
N LEU A 225 9.58 -12.29 3.95
CA LEU A 225 8.31 -12.19 4.65
C LEU A 225 8.12 -13.40 5.57
N ARG A 226 8.03 -13.15 6.88
CA ARG A 226 7.91 -14.19 7.91
C ARG A 226 6.51 -14.35 8.48
N ALA A 227 5.72 -13.29 8.48
CA ALA A 227 4.34 -13.34 8.95
C ALA A 227 3.49 -12.25 8.31
N VAL A 228 2.20 -12.53 8.15
CA VAL A 228 1.19 -11.53 7.81
C VAL A 228 0.26 -11.33 9.01
N PHE A 229 0.15 -10.10 9.50
CA PHE A 229 -0.79 -9.71 10.55
C PHE A 229 -1.98 -8.98 9.94
N VAL A 230 -3.17 -9.55 10.12
CA VAL A 230 -4.45 -8.94 9.74
C VAL A 230 -4.97 -8.19 10.96
N LEU A 231 -5.04 -6.86 10.89
CA LEU A 231 -5.53 -6.04 12.01
C LEU A 231 -7.06 -6.19 12.13
N GLY A 232 -7.48 -6.76 13.27
CA GLY A 232 -8.85 -7.14 13.54
C GLY A 232 -9.65 -6.13 14.38
N GLY A 233 -10.43 -6.65 15.32
CA GLY A 233 -11.35 -5.90 16.16
C GLY A 233 -10.69 -5.09 17.28
N ASP A 234 -11.49 -4.22 17.88
CA ASP A 234 -11.20 -3.56 19.14
C ASP A 234 -11.71 -4.46 20.27
N VAL A 235 -10.79 -5.08 21.00
CA VAL A 235 -11.07 -6.07 22.05
C VAL A 235 -10.35 -5.67 23.32
N GLY A 236 -10.74 -6.23 24.48
CA GLY A 236 -10.16 -5.84 25.77
C GLY A 236 -8.71 -6.26 26.01
N THR A 237 -8.10 -7.11 25.18
CA THR A 237 -6.72 -7.60 25.37
C THR A 237 -6.07 -7.95 24.03
N ALA A 238 -4.78 -7.66 23.88
CA ALA A 238 -4.04 -7.98 22.67
C ALA A 238 -3.95 -9.50 22.43
N ALA A 239 -4.44 -9.96 21.29
CA ALA A 239 -4.42 -11.35 20.87
C ALA A 239 -3.90 -11.46 19.44
N ALA A 240 -3.10 -12.49 19.19
CA ALA A 240 -2.68 -12.87 17.84
C ALA A 240 -3.10 -14.32 17.63
N THR A 241 -4.07 -14.54 16.75
CA THR A 241 -4.69 -15.85 16.51
C THR A 241 -4.32 -16.33 15.12
N ALA A 242 -3.78 -17.55 15.01
CA ALA A 242 -3.41 -18.11 13.71
C ALA A 242 -4.61 -18.19 12.75
N LEU A 243 -4.39 -17.77 11.51
CA LEU A 243 -5.35 -17.88 10.42
C LEU A 243 -5.11 -19.17 9.63
N THR A 244 -6.19 -19.71 9.08
CA THR A 244 -6.06 -20.75 8.05
C THR A 244 -5.49 -20.15 6.77
N ALA A 245 -4.78 -20.96 5.97
CA ALA A 245 -4.25 -20.55 4.68
C ALA A 245 -5.35 -19.96 3.76
N SER A 246 -6.53 -20.61 3.72
CA SER A 246 -7.66 -20.10 2.92
C SER A 246 -8.14 -18.73 3.40
N ARG A 247 -8.19 -18.49 4.71
CA ARG A 247 -8.59 -17.18 5.26
C ARG A 247 -7.56 -16.12 4.92
N LEU A 248 -6.27 -16.42 5.07
CA LEU A 248 -5.19 -15.50 4.70
C LEU A 248 -5.21 -15.19 3.20
N CYS A 249 -5.34 -16.21 2.34
CA CYS A 249 -5.43 -16.06 0.89
C CYS A 249 -6.57 -15.10 0.50
N MET A 250 -7.78 -15.32 1.03
CA MET A 250 -8.92 -14.45 0.73
C MET A 250 -8.74 -13.03 1.28
N THR A 251 -8.11 -12.88 2.45
CA THR A 251 -7.75 -11.55 2.96
C THR A 251 -6.78 -10.84 2.03
N LEU A 252 -5.71 -11.50 1.58
CA LEU A 252 -4.73 -10.91 0.66
C LEU A 252 -5.37 -10.52 -0.67
N ILE A 253 -6.27 -11.34 -1.22
CA ILE A 253 -7.03 -10.99 -2.43
C ILE A 253 -7.90 -9.74 -2.20
N GLY A 254 -8.57 -9.65 -1.05
CA GLY A 254 -9.39 -8.49 -0.71
C GLY A 254 -8.59 -7.20 -0.52
N GLN A 255 -7.30 -7.31 -0.19
CA GLN A 255 -6.38 -6.17 -0.07
C GLN A 255 -5.59 -5.93 -1.37
N ALA A 256 -5.72 -6.78 -2.39
CA ALA A 256 -4.90 -6.69 -3.59
C ALA A 256 -5.37 -5.57 -4.53
N PHE A 257 -4.40 -4.85 -5.09
CA PHE A 257 -4.65 -3.92 -6.18
C PHE A 257 -4.85 -4.65 -7.50
N ALA A 258 -5.69 -4.07 -8.35
CA ALA A 258 -5.95 -4.54 -9.69
C ALA A 258 -6.20 -3.33 -10.59
N LEU A 259 -5.56 -3.30 -11.76
CA LEU A 259 -5.79 -2.26 -12.75
C LEU A 259 -7.17 -2.43 -13.38
N ASP A 260 -7.49 -3.63 -13.89
CA ASP A 260 -8.85 -4.02 -14.21
C ASP A 260 -9.33 -5.17 -13.31
N PRO A 261 -10.16 -4.88 -12.29
CA PRO A 261 -10.75 -5.91 -11.44
C PRO A 261 -11.62 -6.92 -12.20
N SER A 262 -12.14 -6.54 -13.37
CA SER A 262 -13.00 -7.41 -14.19
C SER A 262 -12.21 -8.33 -15.14
N ASP A 263 -10.89 -8.23 -15.20
CA ASP A 263 -10.07 -9.13 -16.02
C ASP A 263 -9.92 -10.52 -15.36
N PRO A 264 -10.43 -11.60 -15.98
CA PRO A 264 -10.34 -12.94 -15.43
C PRO A 264 -8.89 -13.47 -15.37
N LYS A 265 -8.00 -13.03 -16.28
CA LYS A 265 -6.59 -13.49 -16.27
C LYS A 265 -5.85 -12.91 -15.07
N GLY A 266 -5.97 -11.59 -14.85
CA GLY A 266 -5.45 -10.92 -13.67
C GLY A 266 -6.05 -11.48 -12.37
N ALA A 267 -7.34 -11.80 -12.35
CA ALA A 267 -7.98 -12.43 -11.19
C ALA A 267 -7.39 -13.81 -10.87
N HIS A 268 -7.15 -14.64 -11.88
CA HIS A 268 -6.50 -15.95 -11.72
C HIS A 268 -5.07 -15.79 -11.19
N ALA A 269 -4.27 -14.89 -11.77
CA ALA A 269 -2.90 -14.64 -11.33
C ALA A 269 -2.84 -14.15 -9.88
N ARG A 270 -3.73 -13.21 -9.49
CA ARG A 270 -3.88 -12.73 -8.10
C ARG A 270 -4.19 -13.87 -7.12
N LEU A 271 -5.17 -14.71 -7.45
CA LEU A 271 -5.56 -15.85 -6.61
C LEU A 271 -4.41 -16.84 -6.44
N SER A 272 -3.73 -17.20 -7.54
CA SER A 272 -2.59 -18.13 -7.48
C SER A 272 -1.44 -17.57 -6.63
N ALA A 273 -1.10 -16.29 -6.80
CA ALA A 273 -0.06 -15.65 -6.00
C ALA A 273 -0.44 -15.54 -4.52
N ALA A 274 -1.68 -15.15 -4.19
CA ALA A 274 -2.17 -15.09 -2.82
C ALA A 274 -2.17 -16.47 -2.15
N SER A 275 -2.53 -17.52 -2.90
CA SER A 275 -2.47 -18.90 -2.42
C SER A 275 -1.04 -19.34 -2.13
N ALA A 276 -0.08 -18.96 -2.98
CA ALA A 276 1.33 -19.29 -2.76
C ALA A 276 1.87 -18.61 -1.48
N VAL A 277 1.54 -17.33 -1.27
CA VAL A 277 1.89 -16.63 -0.03
C VAL A 277 1.28 -17.30 1.18
N ALA A 278 -0.02 -17.62 1.12
CA ALA A 278 -0.72 -18.23 2.24
C ALA A 278 -0.28 -19.66 2.57
N ALA A 279 0.36 -20.36 1.62
CA ALA A 279 0.97 -21.66 1.84
C ALA A 279 2.36 -21.57 2.48
N ALA A 280 3.11 -20.51 2.19
CA ALA A 280 4.50 -20.34 2.61
C ALA A 280 4.67 -19.50 3.89
N VAL A 281 3.74 -18.59 4.17
CA VAL A 281 3.86 -17.60 5.27
C VAL A 281 2.67 -17.72 6.22
N PRO A 282 2.90 -17.86 7.54
CA PRO A 282 1.82 -17.88 8.53
C PRO A 282 1.10 -16.53 8.60
N GLY A 283 -0.23 -16.60 8.70
CA GLY A 283 -1.09 -15.44 8.91
C GLY A 283 -1.64 -15.42 10.33
N PHE A 284 -1.79 -14.23 10.91
CA PHE A 284 -2.37 -14.04 12.24
C PHE A 284 -3.42 -12.93 12.20
N MET A 285 -4.58 -13.15 12.81
CA MET A 285 -5.48 -12.07 13.19
C MET A 285 -4.92 -11.39 14.43
N LEU A 286 -4.73 -10.07 14.38
CA LEU A 286 -4.22 -9.25 15.47
C LEU A 286 -5.36 -8.35 15.99
N ASP A 287 -5.96 -8.76 17.09
CA ASP A 287 -7.02 -8.03 17.80
C ASP A 287 -6.40 -7.35 19.02
N TYR A 288 -6.64 -6.06 19.24
CA TYR A 288 -6.13 -5.34 20.42
C TYR A 288 -6.96 -4.08 20.71
N PRO A 289 -6.96 -3.59 21.96
CA PRO A 289 -7.60 -2.33 22.31
C PRO A 289 -7.07 -1.20 21.44
N ARG A 290 -7.94 -0.34 20.91
CA ARG A 290 -7.50 0.85 20.13
C ARG A 290 -7.02 1.98 21.03
N ASP A 291 -6.11 1.63 21.94
CA ASP A 291 -5.46 2.49 22.92
C ASP A 291 -3.94 2.45 22.70
N TYR A 292 -3.32 3.63 22.66
CA TYR A 292 -1.87 3.79 22.54
C TYR A 292 -1.11 3.11 23.69
N ALA A 293 -1.71 3.03 24.88
CA ALA A 293 -1.11 2.38 26.04
C ALA A 293 -0.85 0.88 25.83
N CYS A 294 -1.59 0.22 24.92
CA CYS A 294 -1.45 -1.20 24.63
C CYS A 294 -0.41 -1.51 23.53
N LEU A 295 0.08 -0.49 22.81
CA LEU A 295 1.02 -0.68 21.70
C LEU A 295 2.33 -1.40 22.10
N PRO A 296 2.95 -1.14 23.27
CA PRO A 296 4.14 -1.88 23.69
C PRO A 296 3.91 -3.40 23.76
N GLU A 297 2.80 -3.84 24.36
CA GLU A 297 2.44 -5.27 24.46
C GLU A 297 2.22 -5.88 23.06
N VAL A 298 1.52 -5.16 22.17
CA VAL A 298 1.28 -5.59 20.79
C VAL A 298 2.60 -5.76 20.03
N ILE A 299 3.53 -4.82 20.19
CA ILE A 299 4.85 -4.85 19.55
C ILE A 299 5.68 -6.04 20.05
N GLU A 300 5.69 -6.30 21.36
CA GLU A 300 6.38 -7.46 21.92
C GLU A 300 5.82 -8.77 21.36
N LYS A 301 4.49 -8.88 21.27
CA LYS A 301 3.82 -10.06 20.73
C LYS A 301 4.15 -10.31 19.26
N ILE A 302 4.19 -9.26 18.44
CA ILE A 302 4.62 -9.32 17.05
C ILE A 302 6.09 -9.77 16.95
N GLY A 303 6.96 -9.21 17.81
CA GLY A 303 8.38 -9.56 17.85
C GLY A 303 8.62 -11.02 18.24
N ALA A 304 7.88 -11.55 19.22
CA ALA A 304 7.98 -12.95 19.62
C ALA A 304 7.61 -13.90 18.48
N ILE A 305 6.51 -13.61 17.76
CA ILE A 305 6.08 -14.41 16.60
C ILE A 305 7.13 -14.37 15.48
N LEU A 306 7.75 -13.22 15.24
CA LEU A 306 8.82 -13.10 14.23
C LEU A 306 10.02 -13.99 14.57
N LEU A 307 10.42 -14.02 15.84
CA LEU A 307 11.53 -14.86 16.32
C LEU A 307 11.21 -16.36 16.19
N GLU A 308 10.01 -16.78 16.56
CA GLU A 308 9.56 -18.18 16.41
C GLU A 308 9.53 -18.61 14.94
N ALA A 309 9.10 -17.72 14.03
CA ALA A 309 9.07 -17.99 12.60
C ALA A 309 10.49 -18.19 12.02
N GLY A 310 11.48 -17.39 12.46
CA GLY A 310 12.87 -17.55 12.05
C GLY A 310 13.53 -18.85 12.54
N GLN A 311 13.18 -19.31 13.76
CA GLN A 311 13.73 -20.55 14.32
C GLN A 311 13.19 -21.81 13.62
N ASN A 312 11.93 -21.82 13.21
CA ASN A 312 11.33 -22.95 12.50
C ASN A 312 11.93 -23.21 11.11
N GLU A 313 12.49 -22.18 10.46
CA GLU A 313 13.17 -22.34 9.18
C GLU A 313 14.62 -22.84 9.33
N ALA A 314 15.33 -22.37 10.37
CA ALA A 314 16.66 -22.90 10.73
C ALA A 314 16.60 -24.40 11.09
N ALA A 315 15.46 -24.87 11.59
CA ALA A 315 15.18 -26.26 11.92
C ALA A 315 14.63 -27.11 10.73
N GLY A 316 14.91 -26.72 9.47
CA GLY A 316 14.52 -27.45 8.26
C GLY A 316 14.82 -28.97 8.30
N PRO A 317 14.22 -29.79 7.41
CA PRO A 317 13.52 -31.07 7.67
C PRO A 317 14.35 -32.28 8.12
N ALA A 318 15.42 -32.09 8.88
CA ALA A 318 16.34 -33.16 9.29
C ALA A 318 15.90 -33.96 10.53
N ASP A 319 14.81 -33.60 11.22
CA ASP A 319 14.58 -34.16 12.58
C ASP A 319 13.11 -34.56 12.89
N ARG A 320 12.34 -34.96 11.86
CA ARG A 320 10.99 -35.54 12.05
C ARG A 320 10.89 -36.99 11.59
N ASN A 321 11.94 -37.77 11.80
CA ASN A 321 11.88 -39.23 11.75
C ASN A 321 12.83 -39.78 12.82
N GLU A 322 12.32 -39.93 14.04
CA GLU A 322 12.63 -41.03 14.96
C GLU A 322 11.53 -41.13 16.04
#